data_AF-A0A015K0K0-F1
#
_entry.id   AF-A0A015K0K0-F1
#
_cell.length_a   1.000
_cell.length_b   1.000
_cell.length_c   1.000
_cell.angle_alpha   90.00
_cell.angle_beta   90.00
_cell.angle_gamma   90.00
#
_symmetry.space_group_name_H-M   'P 1'
#
loop_
_entity.id
_entity.type
_entity.pdbx_description
1 polymer ?
#
loop_
_entity_poly.entity_id
_entity_poly.type
_entity_poly.pdbx_seq_one_letter_code
_entity_poly.pdbx_strand_id
1 'polypeptide(L)'
;MACALKLWEYYNSSLSLRGQTEESQRKLLVSAIRDYLKEREIQIKPNEDIVRFFFRFHVREIGFIFTYIEQVISEQEDSNLLIPEANNIILLSFEAAFNFRRTNKDLYVITSNCLKESWTFHPELLKVLYQQFEKTSDIIQDSDIQNDGEKIDSLKDQLVKLADILLGATSERLNCDDSMTREDAQIYRNEWTTILKKLVRVGKSDDAFVLSETYEEYKILVDLIMSHGQNIDYYIKKYVNKYQENFEYPLYEWYVEKELYADLLSQSHAYEYKDSLQKFLNERNLNGISWMHDIYLNRYGEASIKLRHLARNQSRVNRNKTFLSMSKLSFLAELGDEIDLKNEDVQRNLDEIDNGFELLKAYSDLQEEFVSFLTSQRQYHDTKPKQVNAIMEGTAGSWKHHKPALSQIYEKQVIKILDGEIIPTSELVEVMTLADKKMENAFPFALQFTLNDNKISEDHRRTILQTIWRRIYLNDNWEILLDTSNISDEELNKHIKSTFVYVALEIVNRSVTGIPLNQWFYPPAEAFFSSTIEQFHKWFPLLSEEQIKSLIEDYLKENDDLKHYIDNYHLDKYVEYALGLLDLKSKFG
;
A
#
# COMPACT_ATOMS: atom_id res chain seq x y z
N MET A 1 23.25 -14.80 44.42
CA MET A 1 23.98 -14.38 45.65
C MET A 1 23.80 -12.91 45.96
N ALA A 2 24.09 -11.98 45.04
CA ALA A 2 23.89 -10.53 45.29
C ALA A 2 22.45 -10.18 45.72
N CYS A 3 21.45 -10.70 45.01
CA CYS A 3 20.03 -10.59 45.38
C CYS A 3 19.74 -11.12 46.80
N ALA A 4 20.24 -12.33 47.13
CA ALA A 4 20.05 -12.93 48.45
C ALA A 4 20.66 -12.10 49.59
N LEU A 5 21.82 -11.48 49.37
CA LEU A 5 22.43 -10.56 50.36
C LEU A 5 21.56 -9.32 50.56
N LYS A 6 21.06 -8.71 49.48
CA LYS A 6 20.19 -7.53 49.56
C LYS A 6 18.85 -7.82 50.22
N LEU A 7 18.23 -8.96 49.91
CA LEU A 7 17.01 -9.40 50.59
C LEU A 7 17.24 -9.75 52.06
N TRP A 8 18.39 -10.33 52.39
CA TRP A 8 18.77 -10.60 53.77
C TRP A 8 19.02 -9.31 54.56
N GLU A 9 19.70 -8.33 53.96
CA GLU A 9 19.86 -6.98 54.53
C GLU A 9 18.49 -6.33 54.78
N TYR A 10 17.61 -6.38 53.78
CA TYR A 10 16.25 -5.85 53.87
C TYR A 10 15.43 -6.51 55.00
N TYR A 11 15.52 -7.84 55.12
CA TYR A 11 14.89 -8.59 56.20
C TYR A 11 15.47 -8.24 57.59
N ASN A 12 16.77 -8.01 57.70
CA ASN A 12 17.38 -7.61 58.97
C ASN A 12 17.04 -6.17 59.35
N SER A 13 16.97 -5.25 58.39
CA SER A 13 16.51 -3.89 58.66
C SER A 13 15.06 -3.89 59.14
N SER A 14 14.20 -4.68 58.51
CA SER A 14 12.80 -4.78 58.94
C SER A 14 12.67 -5.42 60.31
N LEU A 15 13.57 -6.33 60.73
CA LEU A 15 13.65 -6.90 62.09
C LEU A 15 13.98 -5.86 63.18
N SER A 16 14.75 -4.83 62.85
CA SER A 16 15.26 -3.83 63.80
C SER A 16 14.25 -2.71 64.14
N LEU A 17 13.27 -2.45 63.27
CA LEU A 17 12.24 -1.42 63.43
C LEU A 17 10.94 -2.05 63.99
N ARG A 18 10.32 -1.45 65.01
CA ARG A 18 9.07 -1.96 65.64
C ARG A 18 7.88 -1.06 65.28
N GLY A 19 7.14 -1.39 64.23
CA GLY A 19 5.86 -0.77 63.84
C GLY A 19 4.83 -1.78 63.30
N GLN A 20 3.53 -1.47 63.40
CA GLN A 20 2.42 -2.38 63.01
C GLN A 20 2.39 -2.67 61.49
N THR A 21 2.67 -1.68 60.64
CA THR A 21 2.72 -1.85 59.18
C THR A 21 3.90 -2.74 58.76
N GLU A 22 5.01 -2.65 59.50
CA GLU A 22 6.26 -3.39 59.24
C GLU A 22 6.20 -4.84 59.73
N GLU A 23 5.29 -5.16 60.66
CA GLU A 23 4.99 -6.56 61.03
C GLU A 23 4.28 -7.32 59.90
N SER A 24 3.42 -6.65 59.12
CA SER A 24 2.79 -7.24 57.94
C SER A 24 3.78 -7.49 56.81
N GLN A 25 4.77 -6.59 56.64
CA GLN A 25 5.86 -6.73 55.67
C GLN A 25 6.73 -7.96 55.93
N ARG A 26 7.08 -8.20 57.21
CA ARG A 26 7.81 -9.39 57.63
C ARG A 26 7.02 -10.67 57.36
N LYS A 27 5.68 -10.64 57.48
CA LYS A 27 4.84 -11.81 57.26
C LYS A 27 4.87 -12.27 55.82
N LEU A 28 4.88 -11.37 54.84
CA LEU A 28 4.80 -11.72 53.41
C LEU A 28 5.99 -12.58 52.93
N LEU A 29 7.23 -12.14 53.19
CA LEU A 29 8.42 -12.92 52.80
C LEU A 29 8.50 -14.23 53.59
N VAL A 30 8.16 -14.21 54.88
CA VAL A 30 8.20 -15.40 55.75
C VAL A 30 7.13 -16.42 55.35
N SER A 31 5.92 -15.99 54.99
CA SER A 31 4.85 -16.87 54.52
C SER A 31 5.20 -17.48 53.18
N ALA A 32 5.67 -16.69 52.21
CA ALA A 32 6.09 -17.21 50.91
C ALA A 32 7.21 -18.26 51.04
N ILE A 33 8.22 -18.02 51.88
CA ILE A 33 9.28 -19.01 52.15
C ILE A 33 8.72 -20.25 52.87
N ARG A 34 7.78 -20.08 53.80
CA ARG A 34 7.16 -21.20 54.53
C ARG A 34 6.33 -22.07 53.58
N ASP A 35 5.57 -21.48 52.68
CA ASP A 35 4.71 -22.20 51.75
C ASP A 35 5.55 -22.93 50.71
N TYR A 36 6.64 -22.31 50.23
CA TYR A 36 7.67 -23.00 49.43
C TYR A 36 8.24 -24.25 50.11
N LEU A 37 8.66 -24.12 51.38
CA LEU A 37 9.28 -25.23 52.12
C LEU A 37 8.27 -26.35 52.46
N LYS A 38 7.00 -26.00 52.68
CA LYS A 38 5.92 -26.97 52.91
C LYS A 38 5.61 -27.78 51.66
N GLU A 39 5.44 -27.12 50.52
CA GLU A 39 5.06 -27.80 49.26
C GLU A 39 6.15 -28.77 48.80
N ARG A 40 7.43 -28.47 49.08
CA ARG A 40 8.55 -29.35 48.76
C ARG A 40 8.91 -30.36 49.85
N GLU A 41 8.07 -30.49 50.89
CA GLU A 41 8.24 -31.41 52.02
C GLU A 41 9.62 -31.32 52.71
N ILE A 42 10.21 -30.12 52.76
CA ILE A 42 11.55 -29.92 53.33
C ILE A 42 11.45 -29.91 54.86
N GLN A 43 12.04 -30.91 55.51
CA GLN A 43 12.02 -31.03 56.97
C GLN A 43 13.01 -30.07 57.62
N ILE A 44 12.47 -29.05 58.30
CA ILE A 44 13.24 -28.09 59.11
C ILE A 44 13.34 -28.62 60.54
N LYS A 45 14.51 -28.50 61.16
CA LYS A 45 14.68 -28.85 62.57
C LYS A 45 13.83 -27.90 63.45
N PRO A 46 13.21 -28.39 64.55
CA PRO A 46 12.19 -27.64 65.30
C PRO A 46 12.62 -26.30 65.94
N ASN A 47 13.92 -25.97 65.94
CA ASN A 47 14.46 -24.71 66.48
C ASN A 47 15.24 -23.86 65.43
N GLU A 48 15.16 -24.21 64.15
CA GLU A 48 15.89 -23.49 63.11
C GLU A 48 15.01 -22.39 62.48
N ASP A 49 15.57 -21.19 62.37
CA ASP A 49 14.91 -20.04 61.75
C ASP A 49 14.70 -20.30 60.24
N ILE A 50 13.43 -20.34 59.82
CA ILE A 50 12.99 -20.70 58.47
C ILE A 50 13.67 -19.81 57.40
N VAL A 51 13.78 -18.51 57.67
CA VAL A 51 14.35 -17.54 56.71
C VAL A 51 15.86 -17.74 56.60
N ARG A 52 16.55 -17.92 57.74
CA ARG A 52 17.99 -18.24 57.76
C ARG A 52 18.29 -19.56 57.06
N PHE A 53 17.45 -20.57 57.27
CA PHE A 53 17.60 -21.87 56.62
C PHE A 53 17.53 -21.73 55.09
N PHE A 54 16.52 -21.00 54.58
CA PHE A 54 16.39 -20.75 53.15
C PHE A 54 17.61 -20.04 52.56
N PHE A 55 18.05 -18.92 53.15
CA PHE A 55 19.21 -18.17 52.64
C PHE A 55 20.55 -18.90 52.79
N ARG A 56 20.62 -19.96 53.61
CA ARG A 56 21.82 -20.79 53.74
C ARG A 56 21.89 -21.91 52.70
N PHE A 57 20.76 -22.54 52.38
CA PHE A 57 20.74 -23.78 51.58
C PHE A 57 20.02 -23.67 50.24
N HIS A 58 19.09 -22.73 50.07
CA HIS A 58 18.16 -22.66 48.93
C HIS A 58 18.26 -21.36 48.11
N VAL A 59 19.38 -20.64 48.18
CA VAL A 59 19.61 -19.37 47.43
C VAL A 59 19.47 -19.51 45.92
N ARG A 60 19.72 -20.71 45.36
CA ARG A 60 19.57 -20.97 43.92
C ARG A 60 18.11 -20.92 43.46
N GLU A 61 17.19 -21.20 44.38
CA GLU A 61 15.75 -21.35 44.11
C GLU A 61 14.97 -20.06 44.41
N ILE A 62 15.69 -18.94 44.59
CA ILE A 62 15.08 -17.65 44.96
C ILE A 62 14.04 -17.15 43.95
N GLY A 63 14.16 -17.55 42.68
CA GLY A 63 13.17 -17.24 41.64
C GLY A 63 11.78 -17.82 41.92
N PHE A 64 11.70 -18.97 42.60
CA PHE A 64 10.42 -19.56 42.96
C PHE A 64 9.69 -18.75 44.03
N ILE A 65 10.40 -18.05 44.93
CA ILE A 65 9.74 -17.27 45.99
C ILE A 65 8.76 -16.26 45.42
N PHE A 66 9.04 -15.66 44.26
CA PHE A 66 8.15 -14.66 43.67
C PHE A 66 6.79 -15.24 43.24
N THR A 67 6.72 -16.51 42.81
CA THR A 67 5.44 -17.16 42.52
C THR A 67 4.63 -17.38 43.79
N TYR A 68 5.29 -17.72 44.91
CA TYR A 68 4.63 -17.87 46.21
C TYR A 68 4.22 -16.54 46.82
N ILE A 69 4.98 -15.47 46.62
CA ILE A 69 4.56 -14.12 47.02
C ILE A 69 3.23 -13.76 46.35
N GLU A 70 3.10 -14.05 45.05
CA GLU A 70 1.86 -13.79 44.33
C GLU A 70 0.68 -14.64 44.84
N GLN A 71 0.94 -15.90 45.17
CA GLN A 71 -0.06 -16.79 45.76
C GLN A 71 -0.56 -16.26 47.12
N VAL A 72 0.36 -15.87 48.01
CA VAL A 72 0.03 -15.30 49.32
C VAL A 72 -0.79 -14.01 49.18
N ILE A 73 -0.46 -13.14 48.21
CA ILE A 73 -1.25 -11.92 47.95
C ILE A 73 -2.68 -12.26 47.51
N SER A 74 -2.84 -13.34 46.75
CA SER A 74 -4.14 -13.76 46.22
C SER A 74 -5.01 -14.44 47.28
N GLU A 75 -4.41 -15.01 48.33
CA GLU A 75 -5.12 -15.71 49.43
C GLU A 75 -5.57 -14.78 50.57
N GLN A 76 -5.06 -13.54 50.67
CA GLN A 76 -5.40 -12.60 51.74
C GLN A 76 -6.42 -11.52 51.32
N GLU A 77 -7.38 -11.22 52.20
CA GLU A 77 -8.42 -10.20 51.98
C GLU A 77 -7.84 -8.76 51.93
N ASP A 78 -6.73 -8.49 52.64
CA ASP A 78 -6.04 -7.18 52.67
C ASP A 78 -4.91 -7.08 51.60
N SER A 79 -5.17 -7.57 50.38
CA SER A 79 -4.18 -7.62 49.28
C SER A 79 -3.56 -6.25 48.94
N ASN A 80 -4.34 -5.17 49.07
CA ASN A 80 -3.91 -3.81 48.76
C ASN A 80 -2.76 -3.29 49.65
N LEU A 81 -2.65 -3.77 50.90
CA LEU A 81 -1.57 -3.38 51.82
C LEU A 81 -0.27 -4.15 51.55
N LEU A 82 -0.35 -5.32 50.90
CA LEU A 82 0.79 -6.20 50.66
C LEU A 82 1.46 -5.95 49.30
N ILE A 83 0.74 -5.37 48.34
CA ILE A 83 1.26 -5.11 46.98
C ILE A 83 2.45 -4.14 46.95
N PRO A 84 2.46 -2.99 47.67
CA PRO A 84 3.63 -2.11 47.73
C PRO A 84 4.89 -2.82 48.27
N GLU A 85 4.70 -3.78 49.18
CA GLU A 85 5.78 -4.55 49.77
C GLU A 85 6.32 -5.62 48.81
N ALA A 86 5.41 -6.33 48.15
CA ALA A 86 5.76 -7.27 47.09
C ALA A 86 6.56 -6.59 45.97
N ASN A 87 6.16 -5.37 45.60
CA ASN A 87 6.89 -4.52 44.66
C ASN A 87 8.32 -4.27 45.16
N ASN A 88 8.50 -3.79 46.39
CA ASN A 88 9.83 -3.55 46.95
C ASN A 88 10.73 -4.80 46.95
N ILE A 89 10.19 -5.95 47.34
CA ILE A 89 10.93 -7.22 47.35
C ILE A 89 11.38 -7.61 45.93
N ILE A 90 10.48 -7.50 44.95
CA ILE A 90 10.77 -7.80 43.53
C ILE A 90 11.81 -6.81 42.99
N LEU A 91 11.59 -5.50 43.17
CA LEU A 91 12.48 -4.45 42.70
C LEU A 91 13.90 -4.61 43.25
N LEU A 92 14.05 -4.75 44.57
CA LEU A 92 15.37 -4.94 45.21
C LEU A 92 16.09 -6.18 44.68
N SER A 93 15.34 -7.26 44.42
CA SER A 93 15.88 -8.53 43.93
C SER A 93 16.41 -8.43 42.51
N PHE A 94 15.62 -7.85 41.62
CA PHE A 94 15.97 -7.70 40.21
C PHE A 94 17.03 -6.61 40.01
N GLU A 95 16.92 -5.45 40.67
CA GLU A 95 17.95 -4.40 40.63
C GLU A 95 19.30 -4.94 41.12
N ALA A 96 19.33 -5.69 42.24
CA ALA A 96 20.57 -6.29 42.73
C ALA A 96 21.17 -7.32 41.76
N ALA A 97 20.31 -8.10 41.07
CA ALA A 97 20.75 -9.06 40.08
C ALA A 97 21.30 -8.37 38.82
N PHE A 98 20.57 -7.41 38.26
CA PHE A 98 20.96 -6.67 37.07
C PHE A 98 22.21 -5.82 37.30
N ASN A 99 22.29 -5.09 38.42
CA ASN A 99 23.47 -4.28 38.76
C ASN A 99 24.72 -5.16 38.94
N PHE A 100 24.59 -6.31 39.60
CA PHE A 100 25.72 -7.24 39.72
C PHE A 100 26.19 -7.74 38.36
N ARG A 101 25.27 -8.09 37.45
CA ARG A 101 25.61 -8.50 36.09
C ARG A 101 26.29 -7.39 35.30
N ARG A 102 25.79 -6.16 35.39
CA ARG A 102 26.36 -5.00 34.69
C ARG A 102 27.78 -4.69 35.14
N THR A 103 28.05 -4.69 36.45
CA THR A 103 29.38 -4.35 37.01
C THR A 103 30.42 -5.45 36.76
N ASN A 104 30.00 -6.71 36.69
CA ASN A 104 30.94 -7.85 36.60
C ASN A 104 30.94 -8.52 35.22
N LYS A 105 30.31 -7.90 34.20
CA LYS A 105 30.20 -8.45 32.84
C LYS A 105 31.58 -8.77 32.24
N ASP A 106 32.50 -7.83 32.36
CA ASP A 106 33.87 -7.95 31.83
C ASP A 106 34.71 -8.95 32.62
N LEU A 107 34.52 -8.99 33.94
CA LEU A 107 35.28 -9.84 34.86
C LEU A 107 34.97 -11.33 34.67
N TYR A 108 33.71 -11.67 34.38
CA TYR A 108 33.28 -13.05 34.18
C TYR A 108 33.20 -13.45 32.70
N VAL A 109 33.58 -12.57 31.76
CA VAL A 109 33.59 -12.85 30.32
C VAL A 109 32.24 -13.45 29.89
N ILE A 110 31.15 -12.80 30.31
CA ILE A 110 29.79 -13.23 29.95
C ILE A 110 29.59 -12.92 28.46
N THR A 111 29.92 -13.90 27.62
CA THR A 111 29.91 -13.82 26.14
C THR A 111 28.53 -14.08 25.54
N SER A 112 27.66 -14.79 26.26
CA SER A 112 26.29 -15.04 25.84
C SER A 112 25.33 -14.07 26.53
N ASN A 113 24.46 -13.43 25.74
CA ASN A 113 23.33 -12.65 26.26
C ASN A 113 22.26 -13.55 26.92
N CYS A 114 22.35 -14.88 26.76
CA CYS A 114 21.39 -15.82 27.32
C CYS A 114 21.99 -16.57 28.52
N LEU A 115 21.63 -16.13 29.74
CA LEU A 115 22.03 -16.75 31.00
C LEU A 115 20.93 -17.69 31.50
N LYS A 116 20.63 -18.77 30.75
CA LYS A 116 19.57 -19.75 31.09
C LYS A 116 19.67 -20.31 32.51
N GLU A 117 20.89 -20.43 33.04
CA GLU A 117 21.14 -20.94 34.40
C GLU A 117 20.81 -19.91 35.50
N SER A 118 20.53 -18.66 35.13
CA SER A 118 20.15 -17.62 36.08
C SER A 118 18.69 -17.78 36.48
N TRP A 119 18.41 -17.59 37.76
CA TRP A 119 17.04 -17.61 38.27
C TRP A 119 16.16 -16.55 37.59
N THR A 120 16.70 -15.46 37.03
CA THR A 120 15.93 -14.43 36.30
C THR A 120 15.33 -14.94 34.97
N PHE A 121 15.79 -16.08 34.46
CA PHE A 121 15.27 -16.73 33.26
C PHE A 121 14.20 -17.80 33.54
N HIS A 122 13.78 -17.98 34.80
CA HIS A 122 12.72 -18.92 35.14
C HIS A 122 11.42 -18.57 34.38
N PRO A 123 10.74 -19.53 33.73
CA PRO A 123 9.66 -19.27 32.76
C PRO A 123 8.51 -18.45 33.38
N GLU A 124 8.07 -18.85 34.58
CA GLU A 124 6.96 -18.19 35.30
C GLU A 124 7.23 -16.74 35.73
N LEU A 125 8.49 -16.27 35.71
CA LEU A 125 8.79 -14.94 36.26
C LEU A 125 8.25 -13.78 35.44
N LEU A 126 8.20 -13.89 34.11
CA LEU A 126 7.57 -12.83 33.30
C LEU A 126 6.08 -12.70 33.62
N LYS A 127 5.43 -13.84 33.87
CA LYS A 127 4.03 -13.89 34.27
C LYS A 127 3.82 -13.20 35.62
N VAL A 128 4.64 -13.54 36.61
CA VAL A 128 4.59 -12.90 37.94
C VAL A 128 4.84 -11.40 37.86
N LEU A 129 5.86 -10.97 37.10
CA LEU A 129 6.17 -9.55 36.91
C LEU A 129 5.01 -8.80 36.25
N TYR A 130 4.41 -9.39 35.21
CA TYR A 130 3.26 -8.82 34.52
C TYR A 130 2.03 -8.73 35.44
N GLN A 131 1.70 -9.81 36.16
CA GLN A 131 0.57 -9.82 37.10
C GLN A 131 0.77 -8.82 38.24
N GLN A 132 2.00 -8.66 38.72
CA GLN A 132 2.31 -7.67 39.74
C GLN A 132 2.20 -6.23 39.22
N PHE A 133 2.62 -5.99 37.97
CA PHE A 133 2.43 -4.71 37.29
C PHE A 133 0.94 -4.38 37.14
N GLU A 134 0.13 -5.33 36.67
CA GLU A 134 -1.33 -5.16 36.53
C GLU A 134 -2.00 -4.84 37.88
N LYS A 135 -1.75 -5.65 38.92
CA LYS A 135 -2.28 -5.41 40.28
C LYS A 135 -1.89 -4.04 40.84
N THR A 136 -0.66 -3.59 40.59
CA THR A 136 -0.19 -2.27 41.02
C THR A 136 -0.89 -1.15 40.24
N SER A 137 -1.09 -1.32 38.93
CA SER A 137 -1.84 -0.39 38.10
C SER A 137 -3.31 -0.27 38.55
N ASP A 138 -3.94 -1.39 38.90
CA ASP A 138 -5.35 -1.41 39.30
C ASP A 138 -5.56 -0.71 40.66
N ILE A 139 -4.67 -0.92 41.64
CA ILE A 139 -4.72 -0.18 42.92
C ILE A 139 -4.65 1.33 42.70
N ILE A 140 -3.79 1.79 41.78
CA ILE A 140 -3.63 3.22 41.51
C ILE A 140 -4.90 3.80 40.87
N GLN A 141 -5.63 3.01 40.07
CA GLN A 141 -6.88 3.44 39.45
C GLN A 141 -8.06 3.43 40.45
N ASP A 142 -8.10 2.45 41.35
CA ASP A 142 -9.18 2.28 42.32
C ASP A 142 -9.03 3.18 43.56
N SER A 143 -7.83 3.68 43.85
CA SER A 143 -7.61 4.56 45.00
C SER A 143 -8.25 5.95 44.78
N ASP A 144 -9.33 6.23 45.50
CA ASP A 144 -9.93 7.56 45.58
C ASP A 144 -8.86 8.60 46.00
N ILE A 145 -8.69 9.61 45.16
CA ILE A 145 -7.62 10.63 45.11
C ILE A 145 -7.44 11.43 46.42
N GLN A 146 -8.28 11.24 47.44
CA GLN A 146 -8.49 12.24 48.50
C GLN A 146 -7.70 12.05 49.81
N ASN A 147 -6.98 10.93 50.07
CA ASN A 147 -6.40 10.72 51.42
C ASN A 147 -4.93 10.29 51.56
N ASP A 148 -4.15 10.03 50.49
CA ASP A 148 -2.74 9.57 50.67
C ASP A 148 -1.84 9.84 49.44
N GLY A 149 -1.70 11.10 49.01
CA GLY A 149 -0.95 11.48 47.80
C GLY A 149 0.51 10.96 47.75
N GLU A 150 1.24 10.99 48.87
CA GLU A 150 2.63 10.51 48.94
C GLU A 150 2.76 8.99 48.70
N LYS A 151 1.80 8.19 49.18
CA LYS A 151 1.80 6.74 48.96
C LYS A 151 1.48 6.40 47.51
N ILE A 152 0.54 7.13 46.92
CA ILE A 152 0.18 6.95 45.51
C ILE A 152 1.38 7.30 44.62
N ASP A 153 2.07 8.41 44.86
CA ASP A 153 3.24 8.77 44.05
C ASP A 153 4.39 7.76 44.21
N SER A 154 4.63 7.24 45.42
CA SER A 154 5.55 6.12 45.62
C SER A 154 5.15 4.87 44.84
N LEU A 155 3.86 4.57 44.73
CA LEU A 155 3.34 3.44 43.95
C LEU A 155 3.51 3.66 42.45
N LYS A 156 3.32 4.90 41.97
CA LYS A 156 3.59 5.25 40.57
C LYS A 156 5.08 5.05 40.23
N ASP A 157 5.98 5.46 41.12
CA ASP A 157 7.42 5.25 40.94
C ASP A 157 7.78 3.76 40.94
N GLN A 158 7.16 2.97 41.82
CA GLN A 158 7.31 1.51 41.80
C GLN A 158 6.78 0.91 40.48
N LEU A 159 5.64 1.39 39.97
CA LEU A 159 5.05 0.92 38.71
C LEU A 159 5.99 1.17 37.53
N VAL A 160 6.63 2.34 37.45
CA VAL A 160 7.64 2.65 36.43
C VAL A 160 8.82 1.69 36.51
N LYS A 161 9.36 1.43 37.70
CA LYS A 161 10.49 0.50 37.88
C LYS A 161 10.11 -0.94 37.56
N LEU A 162 8.89 -1.36 37.89
CA LEU A 162 8.38 -2.68 37.52
C LEU A 162 8.25 -2.82 36.00
N ALA A 163 7.77 -1.78 35.32
CA ALA A 163 7.75 -1.75 33.86
C ALA A 163 9.16 -1.88 33.28
N ASP A 164 10.14 -1.13 33.81
CA ASP A 164 11.54 -1.23 33.35
C ASP A 164 12.09 -2.66 33.51
N ILE A 165 11.92 -3.27 34.69
CA ILE A 165 12.37 -4.65 34.92
C ILE A 165 11.66 -5.65 34.00
N LEU A 166 10.36 -5.48 33.78
CA LEU A 166 9.58 -6.35 32.89
C LEU A 166 10.06 -6.24 31.44
N LEU A 167 10.16 -5.02 30.91
CA LEU A 167 10.64 -4.77 29.54
C LEU A 167 12.08 -5.27 29.38
N GLY A 168 12.95 -5.03 30.37
CA GLY A 168 14.33 -5.52 30.39
C GLY A 168 14.42 -7.04 30.41
N ALA A 169 13.66 -7.71 31.26
CA ALA A 169 13.61 -9.17 31.33
C ALA A 169 13.04 -9.79 30.05
N THR A 170 12.02 -9.18 29.44
CA THR A 170 11.47 -9.61 28.14
C THR A 170 12.51 -9.42 27.04
N SER A 171 13.21 -8.28 26.98
CA SER A 171 14.25 -7.99 25.98
C SER A 171 15.45 -8.95 26.09
N GLU A 172 15.94 -9.22 27.30
CA GLU A 172 17.00 -10.21 27.54
C GLU A 172 16.60 -11.60 27.00
N ARG A 173 15.32 -11.99 27.15
CA ARG A 173 14.80 -13.29 26.70
C ARG A 173 14.53 -13.36 25.19
N LEU A 174 14.10 -12.25 24.56
CA LEU A 174 13.92 -12.20 23.10
C LEU A 174 15.25 -12.37 22.36
N ASN A 175 16.34 -11.87 22.95
CA ASN A 175 17.70 -11.99 22.43
C ASN A 175 18.34 -13.37 22.65
N CYS A 176 17.67 -14.32 23.33
CA CYS A 176 18.14 -15.69 23.46
C CYS A 176 17.97 -16.48 22.15
N ASP A 177 18.89 -17.41 21.88
CA ASP A 177 18.82 -18.32 20.71
C ASP A 177 17.74 -19.41 20.83
N ASP A 178 17.15 -19.57 22.01
CA ASP A 178 16.19 -20.62 22.33
C ASP A 178 14.76 -20.28 21.88
N SER A 179 14.17 -21.12 21.02
CA SER A 179 12.82 -20.86 20.46
C SER A 179 11.76 -20.77 21.54
N MET A 180 11.73 -21.70 22.50
CA MET A 180 10.72 -21.73 23.56
C MET A 180 10.78 -20.47 24.43
N THR A 181 11.98 -20.09 24.88
CA THR A 181 12.18 -18.88 25.70
C THR A 181 11.78 -17.61 24.94
N ARG A 182 12.02 -17.57 23.62
CA ARG A 182 11.65 -16.43 22.76
C ARG A 182 10.13 -16.36 22.54
N GLU A 183 9.49 -17.49 22.29
CA GLU A 183 8.03 -17.58 22.14
C GLU A 183 7.30 -17.14 23.41
N ASP A 184 7.76 -17.60 24.58
CA ASP A 184 7.20 -17.16 25.87
C ASP A 184 7.36 -15.65 26.09
N ALA A 185 8.53 -15.09 25.72
CA ALA A 185 8.78 -13.66 25.83
C ALA A 185 7.96 -12.82 24.83
N GLN A 186 7.66 -13.38 23.65
CA GLN A 186 6.88 -12.70 22.61
C GLN A 186 5.46 -12.36 23.07
N ILE A 187 4.85 -13.19 23.93
CA ILE A 187 3.53 -12.92 24.51
C ILE A 187 3.54 -11.57 25.24
N TYR A 188 4.54 -11.35 26.10
CA TYR A 188 4.68 -10.11 26.87
C TYR A 188 5.16 -8.93 26.02
N ARG A 189 5.94 -9.21 24.97
CA ARG A 189 6.35 -8.18 24.00
C ARG A 189 5.17 -7.52 23.32
N ASN A 190 4.11 -8.28 23.04
CA ASN A 190 2.88 -7.74 22.46
C ASN A 190 2.13 -6.80 23.41
N GLU A 191 2.32 -6.97 24.73
CA GLU A 191 1.71 -6.13 25.76
C GLU A 191 2.47 -4.83 26.07
N TRP A 192 3.66 -4.62 25.51
CA TRP A 192 4.49 -3.43 25.79
C TRP A 192 3.74 -2.11 25.52
N THR A 193 2.98 -2.04 24.42
CA THR A 193 2.17 -0.87 24.09
C THR A 193 1.11 -0.62 25.18
N THR A 194 0.47 -1.68 25.69
CA THR A 194 -0.53 -1.59 26.76
C THR A 194 0.11 -1.11 28.06
N ILE A 195 1.22 -1.72 28.45
CA ILE A 195 1.99 -1.40 29.67
C ILE A 195 2.38 0.07 29.67
N LEU A 196 3.00 0.56 28.59
CA LEU A 196 3.45 1.95 28.50
C LEU A 196 2.28 2.93 28.44
N LYS A 197 1.16 2.59 27.77
CA LYS A 197 -0.06 3.40 27.80
C LYS A 197 -0.64 3.53 29.21
N LYS A 198 -0.57 2.48 30.04
CA LYS A 198 -1.00 2.55 31.44
C LYS A 198 -0.15 3.52 32.26
N LEU A 199 1.17 3.55 32.07
CA LEU A 199 2.05 4.55 32.72
C LEU A 199 1.66 5.99 32.36
N VAL A 200 1.37 6.23 31.09
CA VAL A 200 0.93 7.55 30.62
C VAL A 200 -0.40 7.95 31.25
N ARG A 201 -1.38 7.04 31.35
CA ARG A 201 -2.67 7.30 32.02
C ARG A 201 -2.53 7.66 33.49
N VAL A 202 -1.52 7.11 34.15
CA VAL A 202 -1.20 7.36 35.57
C VAL A 202 -0.43 8.68 35.78
N GLY A 203 -0.09 9.40 34.71
CA GLY A 203 0.59 10.69 34.73
C GLY A 203 2.12 10.59 34.68
N LYS A 204 2.67 9.42 34.35
CA LYS A 204 4.13 9.17 34.22
C LYS A 204 4.53 9.10 32.74
N SER A 205 4.20 10.13 31.96
CA SER A 205 4.43 10.17 30.51
C SER A 205 5.91 10.26 30.14
N ASP A 206 6.68 11.10 30.83
CA ASP A 206 8.12 11.25 30.57
C ASP A 206 8.87 9.95 30.82
N ASP A 207 8.52 9.22 31.89
CA ASP A 207 9.10 7.91 32.19
C ASP A 207 8.76 6.88 31.11
N ALA A 208 7.51 6.85 30.62
CA ALA A 208 7.11 5.97 29.52
C ALA A 208 7.87 6.28 28.22
N PHE A 209 8.16 7.56 27.95
CA PHE A 209 9.00 7.96 26.82
C PHE A 209 10.45 7.49 27.00
N VAL A 210 11.03 7.68 28.19
CA VAL A 210 12.39 7.21 28.52
C VAL A 210 12.51 5.69 28.39
N LEU A 211 11.50 4.93 28.81
CA LEU A 211 11.49 3.48 28.65
C LEU A 211 11.45 3.09 27.17
N SER A 212 10.61 3.75 26.36
CA SER A 212 10.54 3.50 24.93
C SER A 212 11.87 3.84 24.23
N GLU A 213 12.56 4.91 24.66
CA GLU A 213 13.90 5.25 24.19
C GLU A 213 14.94 4.20 24.58
N THR A 214 14.90 3.70 25.81
CA THR A 214 15.88 2.75 26.36
C THR A 214 15.85 1.40 25.63
N TYR A 215 14.66 0.98 25.21
CA TYR A 215 14.45 -0.26 24.46
C TYR A 215 14.35 -0.06 22.94
N GLU A 216 14.65 1.14 22.43
CA GLU A 216 14.62 1.51 21.00
C GLU A 216 13.25 1.25 20.31
N GLU A 217 12.17 1.38 21.06
CA GLU A 217 10.79 1.14 20.60
C GLU A 217 10.15 2.41 20.04
N TYR A 218 10.71 2.92 18.94
CA TYR A 218 10.29 4.20 18.36
C TYR A 218 8.84 4.20 17.86
N LYS A 219 8.32 3.07 17.36
CA LYS A 219 6.91 2.98 16.94
C LYS A 219 5.95 3.18 18.11
N ILE A 220 6.25 2.58 19.26
CA ILE A 220 5.44 2.76 20.47
C ILE A 220 5.62 4.18 20.99
N LEU A 221 6.85 4.72 21.00
CA LEU A 221 7.13 6.09 21.40
C LEU A 221 6.29 7.11 20.61
N VAL A 222 6.24 6.97 19.27
CA VAL A 222 5.40 7.80 18.41
C VAL A 222 3.93 7.68 18.81
N ASP A 223 3.40 6.47 18.96
CA ASP A 223 1.99 6.26 19.32
C ASP A 223 1.65 6.91 20.68
N LEU A 224 2.55 6.83 21.65
CA LEU A 224 2.38 7.46 22.96
C LEU A 224 2.38 9.00 22.87
N ILE A 225 3.35 9.57 22.14
CA ILE A 225 3.45 11.03 21.93
C ILE A 225 2.20 11.54 21.22
N MET A 226 1.78 10.90 20.13
CA MET A 226 0.64 11.35 19.34
C MET A 226 -0.70 11.19 20.08
N SER A 227 -0.83 10.18 20.94
CA SER A 227 -2.09 9.91 21.65
C SER A 227 -2.25 10.73 22.94
N HIS A 228 -1.16 11.05 23.64
CA HIS A 228 -1.22 11.59 25.01
C HIS A 228 -0.15 12.65 25.33
N GLY A 229 0.73 13.00 24.39
CA GLY A 229 1.78 13.97 24.61
C GLY A 229 1.23 15.38 24.83
N GLN A 230 1.61 16.01 25.94
CA GLN A 230 1.53 17.47 26.02
C GLN A 230 2.63 18.06 25.14
N ASN A 231 2.34 19.09 24.35
CA ASN A 231 3.34 19.73 23.48
C ASN A 231 3.99 18.76 22.48
N ILE A 232 3.16 18.11 21.65
CA ILE A 232 3.56 17.11 20.64
C ILE A 232 4.73 17.60 19.77
N ASP A 233 4.67 18.85 19.29
CA ASP A 233 5.71 19.44 18.43
C ASP A 233 7.08 19.47 19.09
N TYR A 234 7.14 19.76 20.40
CA TYR A 234 8.39 19.77 21.15
C TYR A 234 9.03 18.38 21.20
N TYR A 235 8.24 17.34 21.49
CA TYR A 235 8.77 15.97 21.56
C TYR A 235 9.16 15.43 20.18
N ILE A 236 8.37 15.68 19.15
CA ILE A 236 8.74 15.34 17.77
C ILE A 236 10.09 15.98 17.44
N LYS A 237 10.22 17.29 17.66
CA LYS A 237 11.48 18.00 17.37
C LYS A 237 12.65 17.45 18.19
N LYS A 238 12.46 17.17 19.47
CA LYS A 238 13.48 16.57 20.34
C LYS A 238 13.96 15.22 19.79
N TYR A 239 13.03 14.34 19.42
CA TYR A 239 13.35 12.98 19.02
C TYR A 239 13.85 12.85 17.58
N VAL A 240 13.32 13.65 16.67
CA VAL A 240 13.86 13.75 15.30
C VAL A 240 15.32 14.21 15.35
N ASN A 241 15.65 15.27 16.11
CA ASN A 241 17.03 15.74 16.21
C ASN A 241 17.99 14.73 16.84
N LYS A 242 17.49 13.85 17.73
CA LYS A 242 18.30 12.86 18.45
C LYS A 242 18.48 11.56 17.64
N TYR A 243 17.42 11.08 16.99
CA TYR A 243 17.36 9.75 16.39
C TYR A 243 17.20 9.74 14.86
N GLN A 244 16.92 10.90 14.25
CA GLN A 244 16.81 11.07 12.79
C GLN A 244 15.84 10.05 12.16
N GLU A 245 16.24 9.38 11.06
CA GLU A 245 15.42 8.44 10.30
C GLU A 245 14.80 7.33 11.18
N ASN A 246 15.49 6.89 12.25
CA ASN A 246 15.00 5.85 13.16
C ASN A 246 13.71 6.26 13.89
N PHE A 247 13.47 7.56 14.06
CA PHE A 247 12.24 8.09 14.65
C PHE A 247 11.29 8.69 13.59
N GLU A 248 11.83 9.37 12.59
CA GLU A 248 11.03 9.98 11.50
C GLU A 248 10.21 8.95 10.74
N TYR A 249 10.80 7.79 10.41
CA TYR A 249 10.09 6.77 9.63
C TYR A 249 8.90 6.19 10.41
N PRO A 250 9.04 5.73 11.66
CA PRO A 250 7.89 5.34 12.48
C PRO A 250 6.83 6.45 12.63
N LEU A 251 7.25 7.72 12.70
CA LEU A 251 6.32 8.85 12.72
C LEU A 251 5.52 8.96 11.42
N TYR A 252 6.18 8.87 10.28
CA TYR A 252 5.50 8.92 8.97
C TYR A 252 4.61 7.71 8.74
N GLU A 253 5.06 6.51 9.13
CA GLU A 253 4.23 5.30 9.09
C GLU A 253 2.98 5.45 9.96
N TRP A 254 3.06 6.08 11.12
CA TRP A 254 1.89 6.34 11.96
C TRP A 254 0.85 7.21 11.23
N TYR A 255 1.26 8.27 10.52
CA TYR A 255 0.33 9.06 9.71
C TYR A 255 -0.28 8.26 8.57
N VAL A 256 0.51 7.42 7.89
CA VAL A 256 0.04 6.56 6.79
C VAL A 256 -0.95 5.51 7.31
N GLU A 257 -0.65 4.82 8.40
CA GLU A 257 -1.52 3.82 9.04
C GLU A 257 -2.87 4.42 9.50
N LYS A 258 -2.90 5.71 9.82
CA LYS A 258 -4.13 6.45 10.20
C LYS A 258 -4.82 7.14 9.03
N GLU A 259 -4.29 7.01 7.80
CA GLU A 259 -4.76 7.70 6.60
C GLU A 259 -4.76 9.25 6.72
N LEU A 260 -3.92 9.79 7.60
CA LEU A 260 -3.79 11.23 7.89
C LEU A 260 -2.75 11.89 6.97
N TYR A 261 -2.93 11.71 5.66
CA TYR A 261 -1.96 12.17 4.65
C TYR A 261 -1.83 13.70 4.56
N ALA A 262 -2.93 14.42 4.77
CA ALA A 262 -2.91 15.89 4.77
C ALA A 262 -2.08 16.43 5.95
N ASP A 263 -2.18 15.80 7.12
CA ASP A 263 -1.37 16.16 8.28
C ASP A 263 0.10 15.84 8.01
N LEU A 264 0.41 14.66 7.48
CA LEU A 264 1.79 14.29 7.12
C LEU A 264 2.50 15.33 6.24
N LEU A 265 1.77 15.97 5.32
CA LEU A 265 2.34 16.96 4.40
C LEU A 265 2.32 18.40 4.93
N SER A 266 1.52 18.71 5.96
CA SER A 266 1.31 20.10 6.41
C SER A 266 1.99 20.44 7.74
N GLN A 267 2.41 19.43 8.50
CA GLN A 267 2.99 19.63 9.83
C GLN A 267 4.38 20.28 9.76
N SER A 268 4.78 20.91 10.87
CA SER A 268 6.06 21.62 11.00
C SER A 268 7.27 20.75 10.65
N HIS A 269 7.23 19.47 11.03
CA HIS A 269 8.28 18.51 10.72
C HIS A 269 8.37 18.15 9.22
N ALA A 270 7.27 18.25 8.47
CA ALA A 270 7.30 18.08 7.01
C ALA A 270 8.12 19.19 6.33
N TYR A 271 8.06 20.40 6.91
CA TYR A 271 8.85 21.54 6.46
C TYR A 271 10.32 21.46 6.86
N GLU A 272 10.59 21.17 8.15
CA GLU A 272 11.95 21.13 8.70
C GLU A 272 12.75 19.94 8.12
N TYR A 273 12.12 18.78 7.92
CA TYR A 273 12.77 17.52 7.52
C TYR A 273 12.32 17.06 6.13
N LYS A 274 12.13 18.03 5.24
CA LYS A 274 11.53 17.85 3.92
C LYS A 274 12.23 16.80 3.03
N ASP A 275 13.56 16.66 3.16
CA ASP A 275 14.34 15.68 2.38
C ASP A 275 14.17 14.24 2.91
N SER A 276 14.02 14.07 4.24
CA SER A 276 13.73 12.76 4.84
C SER A 276 12.32 12.29 4.48
N LEU A 277 11.33 13.19 4.59
CA LEU A 277 9.97 12.91 4.15
C LEU A 277 9.92 12.54 2.66
N GLN A 278 10.67 13.23 1.81
CA GLN A 278 10.77 12.90 0.39
C GLN A 278 11.33 11.48 0.17
N LYS A 279 12.40 11.12 0.89
CA LYS A 279 13.02 9.80 0.81
C LYS A 279 12.02 8.72 1.23
N PHE A 280 11.34 8.91 2.36
CA PHE A 280 10.30 7.99 2.84
C PHE A 280 9.18 7.78 1.82
N LEU A 281 8.61 8.87 1.29
CA LEU A 281 7.50 8.82 0.31
C LEU A 281 7.89 8.05 -0.96
N ASN A 282 9.13 8.24 -1.43
CA ASN A 282 9.68 7.53 -2.57
C ASN A 282 9.89 6.03 -2.27
N GLU A 283 10.52 5.70 -1.13
CA GLU A 283 10.79 4.31 -0.73
C GLU A 283 9.52 3.49 -0.51
N ARG A 284 8.44 4.13 -0.03
CA ARG A 284 7.13 3.50 0.16
C ARG A 284 6.23 3.52 -1.08
N ASN A 285 6.71 4.05 -2.21
CA ASN A 285 5.95 4.19 -3.45
C ASN A 285 4.60 4.91 -3.26
N LEU A 286 4.55 5.93 -2.39
CA LEU A 286 3.34 6.68 -2.06
C LEU A 286 3.06 7.77 -3.11
N ASN A 287 3.08 7.37 -4.39
CA ASN A 287 2.93 8.26 -5.53
C ASN A 287 1.63 9.06 -5.49
N GLY A 288 0.56 8.56 -4.84
CA GLY A 288 -0.73 9.26 -4.72
C GLY A 288 -0.66 10.62 -4.03
N ILE A 289 0.31 10.81 -3.14
CA ILE A 289 0.50 12.04 -2.36
C ILE A 289 1.89 12.66 -2.56
N SER A 290 2.89 11.85 -2.93
CA SER A 290 4.28 12.30 -3.02
C SER A 290 4.50 13.41 -4.05
N TRP A 291 3.73 13.43 -5.15
CA TRP A 291 3.79 14.50 -6.15
C TRP A 291 3.49 15.89 -5.56
N MET A 292 2.65 15.97 -4.52
CA MET A 292 2.35 17.25 -3.86
C MET A 292 3.58 17.77 -3.12
N HIS A 293 4.31 16.85 -2.47
CA HIS A 293 5.57 17.18 -1.79
C HIS A 293 6.67 17.55 -2.79
N ASP A 294 6.74 16.87 -3.94
CA ASP A 294 7.68 17.24 -5.00
C ASP A 294 7.43 18.67 -5.51
N ILE A 295 6.16 19.05 -5.75
CA ILE A 295 5.79 20.42 -6.12
C ILE A 295 6.20 21.41 -5.05
N TYR A 296 5.97 21.08 -3.77
CA TYR A 296 6.38 21.90 -2.64
C TYR A 296 7.90 22.14 -2.60
N LEU A 297 8.68 21.13 -2.99
CA LEU A 297 10.13 21.19 -3.10
C LEU A 297 10.64 21.84 -4.40
N ASN A 298 9.75 22.35 -5.25
CA ASN A 298 10.06 22.84 -6.61
C ASN A 298 10.73 21.78 -7.49
N ARG A 299 10.43 20.49 -7.27
CA ARG A 299 10.87 19.36 -8.10
C ARG A 299 9.78 19.02 -9.11
N TYR A 300 9.48 19.94 -10.02
CA TYR A 300 8.31 19.82 -10.88
C TYR A 300 8.46 18.68 -11.91
N GLY A 301 9.68 18.36 -12.32
CA GLY A 301 9.97 17.19 -13.16
C GLY A 301 9.56 15.86 -12.51
N GLU A 302 9.96 15.64 -11.25
CA GLU A 302 9.60 14.43 -10.48
C GLU A 302 8.09 14.34 -10.24
N ALA A 303 7.47 15.47 -9.87
CA ALA A 303 6.02 15.56 -9.72
C ALA A 303 5.30 15.16 -11.03
N SER A 304 5.79 15.65 -12.17
CA SER A 304 5.26 15.33 -13.48
C SER A 304 5.31 13.83 -13.76
N ILE A 305 6.45 13.18 -13.51
CA ILE A 305 6.61 11.73 -13.71
C ILE A 305 5.62 10.94 -12.86
N LYS A 306 5.48 11.27 -11.57
CA LYS A 306 4.52 10.59 -10.67
C LYS A 306 3.08 10.82 -11.09
N LEU A 307 2.72 12.03 -11.52
CA LEU A 307 1.38 12.35 -12.04
C LEU A 307 1.07 11.58 -13.32
N ARG A 308 2.04 11.40 -14.24
CA ARG A 308 1.86 10.51 -15.41
C ARG A 308 1.63 9.06 -15.00
N HIS A 309 2.36 8.58 -13.99
CA HIS A 309 2.17 7.23 -13.47
C HIS A 309 0.75 7.06 -12.87
N LEU A 310 0.27 8.04 -12.10
CA LEU A 310 -1.10 8.04 -11.58
C LEU A 310 -2.15 8.10 -12.70
N ALA A 311 -1.93 8.92 -13.73
CA ALA A 311 -2.81 8.98 -14.89
C ALA A 311 -2.91 7.62 -15.60
N ARG A 312 -1.79 6.94 -15.84
CA ARG A 312 -1.74 5.61 -16.51
C ARG A 312 -2.55 4.52 -15.81
N ASN A 313 -2.79 4.66 -14.50
CA ASN A 313 -3.51 3.70 -13.65
C ASN A 313 -4.91 4.18 -13.25
N GLN A 314 -5.32 5.37 -13.70
CA GLN A 314 -6.62 5.93 -13.35
C GLN A 314 -7.70 5.42 -14.30
N SER A 315 -8.78 4.87 -13.74
CA SER A 315 -9.91 4.34 -14.52
C SER A 315 -10.94 5.39 -14.91
N ARG A 316 -11.02 6.53 -14.22
CA ARG A 316 -12.00 7.58 -14.54
C ARG A 316 -11.41 8.63 -15.47
N VAL A 317 -12.09 8.90 -16.60
CA VAL A 317 -11.67 9.87 -17.64
C VAL A 317 -11.34 11.23 -17.01
N ASN A 318 -12.25 11.78 -16.21
CA ASN A 318 -12.08 13.10 -15.60
C ASN A 318 -10.87 13.18 -14.65
N ARG A 319 -10.66 12.14 -13.82
CA ARG A 319 -9.51 12.10 -12.90
C ARG A 319 -8.20 11.94 -13.66
N ASN A 320 -8.19 11.11 -14.71
CA ASN A 320 -7.02 10.92 -15.57
C ASN A 320 -6.65 12.25 -16.24
N LYS A 321 -7.63 12.96 -16.81
CA LYS A 321 -7.47 14.29 -17.39
C LYS A 321 -6.85 15.28 -16.40
N THR A 322 -7.30 15.29 -15.15
CA THR A 322 -6.72 16.13 -14.10
C THR A 322 -5.24 15.79 -13.86
N PHE A 323 -4.89 14.51 -13.71
CA PHE A 323 -3.50 14.09 -13.52
C PHE A 323 -2.61 14.42 -14.72
N LEU A 324 -3.05 14.19 -15.96
CA LEU A 324 -2.30 14.58 -17.15
C LEU A 324 -2.14 16.11 -17.25
N SER A 325 -3.16 16.88 -16.88
CA SER A 325 -3.10 18.34 -16.87
C SER A 325 -2.09 18.85 -15.85
N MET A 326 -2.14 18.33 -14.62
CA MET A 326 -1.16 18.66 -13.58
C MET A 326 0.26 18.19 -13.97
N SER A 327 0.38 17.02 -14.61
CA SER A 327 1.66 16.53 -15.14
C SER A 327 2.23 17.47 -16.19
N LYS A 328 1.41 17.90 -17.16
CA LYS A 328 1.84 18.83 -18.22
C LYS A 328 2.27 20.17 -17.62
N LEU A 329 1.47 20.73 -16.72
CA LEU A 329 1.80 21.99 -16.05
C LEU A 329 3.08 21.89 -15.23
N SER A 330 3.27 20.79 -14.48
CA SER A 330 4.50 20.56 -13.70
C SER A 330 5.72 20.40 -14.61
N PHE A 331 5.57 19.67 -15.73
CA PHE A 331 6.66 19.54 -16.71
C PHE A 331 7.02 20.90 -17.33
N LEU A 332 6.02 21.68 -17.75
CA LEU A 332 6.25 23.02 -18.30
C LEU A 332 6.88 23.97 -17.27
N ALA A 333 6.50 23.85 -15.99
CA ALA A 333 7.10 24.63 -14.91
C ALA A 333 8.58 24.25 -14.66
N GLU A 334 8.93 22.97 -14.77
CA GLU A 334 10.34 22.51 -14.72
C GLU A 334 11.16 23.11 -15.86
N LEU A 335 10.57 23.23 -17.05
CA LEU A 335 11.27 23.77 -18.21
C LEU A 335 11.55 25.27 -18.09
N GLY A 336 10.71 26.04 -17.38
CA GLY A 336 10.88 27.48 -17.26
C GLY A 336 10.85 28.24 -18.60
N ASP A 337 11.37 29.47 -18.62
CA ASP A 337 11.25 30.39 -19.77
C ASP A 337 12.38 30.27 -20.82
N GLU A 338 13.48 29.56 -20.51
CA GLU A 338 14.72 29.61 -21.31
C GLU A 338 15.05 28.34 -22.11
N ILE A 339 14.11 27.39 -22.26
CA ILE A 339 14.42 26.09 -22.88
C ILE A 339 14.08 26.02 -24.37
N ASP A 340 15.01 25.43 -25.13
CA ASP A 340 14.81 25.04 -26.52
C ASP A 340 13.83 23.87 -26.60
N LEU A 341 12.57 24.19 -26.91
CA LEU A 341 11.50 23.21 -27.19
C LEU A 341 11.86 22.23 -28.32
N LYS A 342 12.96 22.45 -29.05
CA LYS A 342 13.46 21.54 -30.08
C LYS A 342 14.35 20.42 -29.53
N ASN A 343 14.65 20.41 -28.22
CA ASN A 343 15.32 19.28 -27.61
C ASN A 343 14.47 18.02 -27.77
N GLU A 344 15.05 16.97 -28.39
CA GLU A 344 14.35 15.72 -28.67
C GLU A 344 13.75 15.08 -27.41
N ASP A 345 14.42 15.13 -26.27
CA ASP A 345 13.92 14.52 -25.04
C ASP A 345 12.76 15.31 -24.43
N VAL A 346 12.77 16.64 -24.59
CA VAL A 346 11.64 17.50 -24.19
C VAL A 346 10.43 17.20 -25.07
N GLN A 347 10.64 17.12 -26.39
CA GLN A 347 9.58 16.81 -27.35
C GLN A 347 8.97 15.44 -27.08
N ARG A 348 9.80 14.40 -26.86
CA ARG A 348 9.32 13.06 -26.53
C ARG A 348 8.43 13.04 -25.28
N ASN A 349 8.81 13.77 -24.23
CA ASN A 349 8.00 13.84 -23.00
C ASN A 349 6.68 14.57 -23.23
N LEU A 350 6.66 15.64 -24.04
CA LEU A 350 5.44 16.33 -24.42
C LEU A 350 4.53 15.45 -25.27
N ASP A 351 5.10 14.75 -26.26
CA ASP A 351 4.37 13.83 -27.13
C ASP A 351 3.72 12.70 -26.31
N GLU A 352 4.41 12.13 -25.31
CA GLU A 352 3.81 11.15 -24.40
C GLU A 352 2.59 11.69 -23.64
N ILE A 353 2.66 12.94 -23.18
CA ILE A 353 1.56 13.59 -22.45
C ILE A 353 0.41 13.90 -23.41
N ASP A 354 0.71 14.41 -24.60
CA ASP A 354 -0.26 14.83 -25.60
C ASP A 354 -0.99 13.63 -26.22
N ASN A 355 -0.29 12.53 -26.49
CA ASN A 355 -0.90 11.25 -26.84
C ASN A 355 -1.94 10.80 -25.80
N GLY A 356 -1.64 11.00 -24.50
CA GLY A 356 -2.58 10.73 -23.42
C GLY A 356 -3.83 11.62 -23.50
N PHE A 357 -3.68 12.90 -23.83
CA PHE A 357 -4.81 13.80 -24.03
C PHE A 357 -5.64 13.46 -25.26
N GLU A 358 -5.02 13.06 -26.37
CA GLU A 358 -5.71 12.63 -27.58
C GLU A 358 -6.59 11.41 -27.31
N LEU A 359 -6.07 10.43 -26.57
CA LEU A 359 -6.85 9.28 -26.14
C LEU A 359 -8.06 9.69 -25.28
N LEU A 360 -7.87 10.57 -24.29
CA LEU A 360 -8.96 11.07 -23.46
C LEU A 360 -9.97 11.91 -24.23
N LYS A 361 -9.52 12.63 -25.26
CA LYS A 361 -10.39 13.39 -26.17
C LYS A 361 -11.27 12.43 -26.96
N ALA A 362 -10.71 11.39 -27.57
CA ALA A 362 -11.49 10.36 -28.27
C ALA A 362 -12.55 9.72 -27.35
N TYR A 363 -12.22 9.47 -26.07
CA TYR A 363 -13.20 9.03 -25.08
C TYR A 363 -14.33 10.03 -24.85
N SER A 364 -13.98 11.30 -24.66
CA SER A 364 -14.94 12.35 -24.36
C SER A 364 -15.88 12.60 -25.55
N ASP A 365 -15.31 12.63 -26.77
CA ASP A 365 -16.06 12.83 -28.01
C ASP A 365 -17.06 11.69 -28.24
N LEU A 366 -16.64 10.43 -28.01
CA LEU A 366 -17.51 9.26 -28.12
C LEU A 366 -18.61 9.24 -27.05
N GLN A 367 -18.28 9.63 -25.81
CA GLN A 367 -19.27 9.77 -24.74
C GLN A 367 -20.29 10.86 -25.09
N GLU A 368 -19.84 12.00 -25.60
CA GLU A 368 -20.70 13.11 -26.04
C GLU A 368 -21.60 12.70 -27.21
N GLU A 369 -21.09 11.89 -28.16
CA GLU A 369 -21.91 11.32 -29.23
C GLU A 369 -23.04 10.44 -28.68
N PHE A 370 -22.74 9.55 -27.73
CA PHE A 370 -23.77 8.71 -27.11
C PHE A 370 -24.79 9.52 -26.31
N VAL A 371 -24.35 10.51 -25.54
CA VAL A 371 -25.24 11.37 -24.75
C VAL A 371 -26.08 12.27 -25.66
N SER A 372 -25.50 12.84 -26.70
CA SER A 372 -26.23 13.68 -27.67
C SER A 372 -27.24 12.85 -28.47
N PHE A 373 -26.88 11.63 -28.87
CA PHE A 373 -27.81 10.68 -29.49
C PHE A 373 -29.01 10.45 -28.57
N LEU A 374 -28.79 10.09 -27.30
CA LEU A 374 -29.87 9.88 -26.32
C LEU A 374 -30.75 11.11 -26.13
N THR A 375 -30.14 12.30 -26.05
CA THR A 375 -30.86 13.56 -25.85
C THR A 375 -31.68 13.97 -27.08
N SER A 376 -31.25 13.57 -28.27
CA SER A 376 -31.96 13.84 -29.52
C SER A 376 -33.19 12.94 -29.73
N GLN A 377 -33.29 11.84 -28.98
CA GLN A 377 -34.44 10.95 -29.05
C GLN A 377 -35.68 11.58 -28.40
N ARG A 378 -36.85 11.40 -29.04
CA ARG A 378 -38.14 11.88 -28.47
C ARG A 378 -38.57 11.07 -27.24
N GLN A 379 -38.07 9.84 -27.10
CA GLN A 379 -38.38 8.98 -25.96
C GLN A 379 -37.43 9.26 -24.81
N TYR A 380 -37.99 9.42 -23.61
CA TYR A 380 -37.19 9.58 -22.40
C TYR A 380 -36.67 8.21 -21.94
N HIS A 381 -35.34 8.06 -21.91
CA HIS A 381 -34.66 6.86 -21.43
C HIS A 381 -34.24 7.06 -19.96
N ASP A 382 -35.14 6.73 -19.04
CA ASP A 382 -35.01 6.93 -17.59
C ASP A 382 -34.01 5.98 -16.90
N THR A 383 -33.78 4.80 -17.48
CA THR A 383 -32.87 3.79 -16.91
C THR A 383 -31.70 3.49 -17.83
N LYS A 384 -30.55 3.16 -17.23
CA LYS A 384 -29.33 2.82 -17.96
C LYS A 384 -29.50 1.67 -18.96
N PRO A 385 -30.20 0.55 -18.67
CA PRO A 385 -30.44 -0.48 -19.67
C PRO A 385 -31.22 0.02 -20.89
N LYS A 386 -32.19 0.92 -20.70
CA LYS A 386 -32.93 1.52 -21.83
C LYS A 386 -32.05 2.46 -22.65
N GLN A 387 -31.15 3.21 -22.00
CA GLN A 387 -30.18 4.07 -22.66
C GLN A 387 -29.20 3.26 -23.52
N VAL A 388 -28.63 2.20 -22.94
CA VAL A 388 -27.71 1.30 -23.63
C VAL A 388 -28.40 0.66 -24.83
N ASN A 389 -29.60 0.10 -24.66
CA ASN A 389 -30.36 -0.48 -25.77
C ASN A 389 -30.60 0.54 -26.89
N ALA A 390 -30.99 1.77 -26.56
CA ALA A 390 -31.19 2.82 -27.57
C ALA A 390 -29.90 3.13 -28.35
N ILE A 391 -28.75 3.22 -27.67
CA ILE A 391 -27.45 3.42 -28.31
C ILE A 391 -27.09 2.21 -29.20
N MET A 392 -27.33 0.99 -28.73
CA MET A 392 -27.10 -0.23 -29.52
C MET A 392 -27.96 -0.27 -30.80
N GLU A 393 -29.23 0.14 -30.72
CA GLU A 393 -30.09 0.28 -31.89
C GLU A 393 -29.58 1.33 -32.87
N GLY A 394 -29.09 2.47 -32.36
CA GLY A 394 -28.63 3.59 -33.19
C GLY A 394 -27.23 3.44 -33.79
N THR A 395 -26.35 2.67 -33.15
CA THR A 395 -24.91 2.61 -33.49
C THR A 395 -24.43 1.23 -33.93
N ALA A 396 -25.20 0.17 -33.71
CA ALA A 396 -24.84 -1.20 -34.09
C ALA A 396 -25.99 -1.94 -34.80
N GLY A 397 -27.01 -1.21 -35.26
CA GLY A 397 -28.23 -1.76 -35.83
C GLY A 397 -27.98 -2.63 -37.06
N SER A 398 -27.01 -2.26 -37.91
CA SER A 398 -26.77 -2.97 -39.18
C SER A 398 -26.12 -4.35 -39.00
N TRP A 399 -25.33 -4.57 -37.95
CA TRP A 399 -24.48 -5.74 -37.82
C TRP A 399 -24.68 -6.57 -36.54
N LYS A 400 -25.29 -6.03 -35.47
CA LYS A 400 -25.37 -6.70 -34.16
C LYS A 400 -25.98 -8.10 -34.17
N HIS A 401 -26.94 -8.37 -35.07
CA HIS A 401 -27.59 -9.68 -35.19
C HIS A 401 -26.73 -10.68 -35.97
N HIS A 402 -25.93 -10.18 -36.92
CA HIS A 402 -25.01 -11.01 -37.71
C HIS A 402 -23.74 -11.34 -36.94
N LYS A 403 -23.32 -10.46 -36.02
CA LYS A 403 -22.11 -10.58 -35.19
C LYS A 403 -22.45 -10.46 -33.68
N PRO A 404 -23.14 -11.47 -33.10
CA PRO A 404 -23.66 -11.39 -31.73
C PRO A 404 -22.58 -11.31 -30.64
N ALA A 405 -21.43 -11.96 -30.80
CA ALA A 405 -20.36 -11.90 -29.80
C ALA A 405 -19.69 -10.52 -29.79
N LEU A 406 -19.43 -9.94 -30.97
CA LEU A 406 -18.95 -8.56 -31.07
C LEU A 406 -19.98 -7.56 -30.51
N SER A 407 -21.28 -7.81 -30.71
CA SER A 407 -22.34 -6.97 -30.14
C SER A 407 -22.31 -6.95 -28.62
N GLN A 408 -22.08 -8.10 -27.97
CA GLN A 408 -21.98 -8.18 -26.51
C GLN A 408 -20.77 -7.40 -25.98
N ILE A 409 -19.63 -7.49 -26.68
CA ILE A 409 -18.43 -6.71 -26.32
C ILE A 409 -18.70 -5.23 -26.46
N TYR A 410 -19.26 -4.80 -27.59
CA TYR A 410 -19.59 -3.40 -27.86
C TYR A 410 -20.55 -2.85 -26.80
N GLU A 411 -21.63 -3.58 -26.47
CA GLU A 411 -22.58 -3.20 -25.42
C GLU A 411 -21.89 -2.98 -24.07
N LYS A 412 -20.99 -3.90 -23.68
CA LYS A 412 -20.21 -3.77 -22.45
C LYS A 412 -19.34 -2.51 -22.44
N GLN A 413 -18.78 -2.12 -23.59
CA GLN A 413 -17.99 -0.89 -23.67
C GLN A 413 -18.84 0.37 -23.65
N VAL A 414 -20.01 0.37 -24.31
CA VAL A 414 -20.98 1.47 -24.21
C VAL A 414 -21.34 1.75 -22.75
N ILE A 415 -21.58 0.69 -21.95
CA ILE A 415 -21.87 0.82 -20.51
C ILE A 415 -20.74 1.56 -19.77
N LYS A 416 -19.48 1.18 -20.00
CA LYS A 416 -18.30 1.78 -19.35
C LYS A 416 -18.08 3.22 -19.79
N ILE A 417 -18.20 3.49 -21.09
CA ILE A 417 -18.04 4.84 -21.66
C ILE A 417 -19.08 5.79 -21.08
N LEU A 418 -20.34 5.36 -20.96
CA LEU A 418 -21.40 6.14 -20.31
C LEU A 418 -21.08 6.46 -18.84
N ASP A 419 -20.44 5.54 -18.12
CA ASP A 419 -19.98 5.77 -16.73
C ASP A 419 -18.76 6.70 -16.64
N GLY A 420 -18.17 7.11 -17.76
CA GLY A 420 -16.93 7.89 -17.78
C GLY A 420 -15.71 7.07 -17.34
N GLU A 421 -15.76 5.75 -17.59
CA GLU A 421 -14.64 4.84 -17.38
C GLU A 421 -13.78 4.74 -18.64
N ILE A 422 -12.46 4.72 -18.45
CA ILE A 422 -11.45 4.47 -19.48
C ILE A 422 -11.44 2.97 -19.74
N ILE A 423 -11.49 2.60 -21.02
CA ILE A 423 -11.36 1.21 -21.48
C ILE A 423 -9.95 1.00 -22.06
N PRO A 424 -9.48 -0.24 -22.22
CA PRO A 424 -8.24 -0.50 -22.94
C PRO A 424 -8.30 -0.03 -24.40
N THR A 425 -7.16 0.32 -24.98
CA THR A 425 -7.04 0.75 -26.38
C THR A 425 -7.65 -0.27 -27.35
N SER A 426 -7.45 -1.57 -27.12
CA SER A 426 -8.07 -2.63 -27.93
C SER A 426 -9.59 -2.57 -27.91
N GLU A 427 -10.19 -2.31 -26.74
CA GLU A 427 -11.65 -2.20 -26.60
C GLU A 427 -12.18 -0.89 -27.20
N LEU A 428 -11.41 0.20 -27.13
CA LEU A 428 -11.76 1.47 -27.79
C LEU A 428 -11.75 1.35 -29.31
N VAL A 429 -10.73 0.69 -29.86
CA VAL A 429 -10.63 0.42 -31.31
C VAL A 429 -11.87 -0.34 -31.79
N GLU A 430 -12.33 -1.35 -31.04
CA GLU A 430 -13.56 -2.08 -31.38
C GLU A 430 -14.76 -1.13 -31.48
N VAL A 431 -14.98 -0.27 -30.48
CA VAL A 431 -16.12 0.66 -30.48
C VAL A 431 -16.03 1.66 -31.64
N MET A 432 -14.86 2.26 -31.86
CA MET A 432 -14.67 3.27 -32.91
C MET A 432 -14.84 2.69 -34.32
N THR A 433 -14.38 1.44 -34.55
CA THR A 433 -14.38 0.82 -35.87
C THR A 433 -15.67 0.06 -36.19
N LEU A 434 -16.42 -0.37 -35.19
CA LEU A 434 -17.71 -1.08 -35.38
C LEU A 434 -18.92 -0.15 -35.50
N ALA A 435 -18.88 1.07 -34.96
CA ALA A 435 -20.03 1.98 -34.99
C ALA A 435 -20.56 2.21 -36.43
N ASP A 436 -21.86 2.02 -36.67
CA ASP A 436 -22.49 2.18 -37.99
C ASP A 436 -22.20 3.55 -38.59
N LYS A 437 -22.28 4.59 -37.76
CA LYS A 437 -21.84 5.94 -38.10
C LYS A 437 -20.45 6.16 -37.51
N LYS A 438 -19.47 6.41 -38.38
CA LYS A 438 -18.09 6.67 -37.97
C LYS A 438 -17.93 8.12 -37.51
N MET A 439 -17.26 8.32 -36.38
CA MET A 439 -16.71 9.62 -36.01
C MET A 439 -15.70 10.07 -37.07
N GLU A 440 -15.54 11.39 -37.20
CA GLU A 440 -14.49 11.96 -38.03
C GLU A 440 -13.12 11.44 -37.55
N ASN A 441 -12.32 10.90 -38.49
CA ASN A 441 -11.00 10.31 -38.21
C ASN A 441 -10.98 9.09 -37.27
N ALA A 442 -12.09 8.37 -37.10
CA ALA A 442 -12.15 7.18 -36.25
C ALA A 442 -11.05 6.14 -36.57
N PHE A 443 -10.82 5.86 -37.85
CA PHE A 443 -9.80 4.92 -38.30
C PHE A 443 -8.35 5.42 -38.10
N PRO A 444 -7.99 6.65 -38.52
CA PRO A 444 -6.68 7.21 -38.19
C PRO A 444 -6.36 7.18 -36.69
N PHE A 445 -7.32 7.57 -35.83
CA PHE A 445 -7.13 7.53 -34.38
C PHE A 445 -6.98 6.10 -33.85
N ALA A 446 -7.77 5.15 -34.32
CA ALA A 446 -7.62 3.75 -33.96
C ALA A 446 -6.21 3.21 -34.29
N LEU A 447 -5.66 3.56 -35.47
CA LEU A 447 -4.30 3.21 -35.85
C LEU A 447 -3.26 3.88 -34.94
N GLN A 448 -3.35 5.20 -34.75
CA GLN A 448 -2.42 5.96 -33.91
C GLN A 448 -2.38 5.44 -32.46
N PHE A 449 -3.54 5.24 -31.83
CA PHE A 449 -3.61 4.74 -30.45
C PHE A 449 -3.01 3.34 -30.35
N THR A 450 -3.25 2.47 -31.33
CA THR A 450 -2.68 1.11 -31.36
C THR A 450 -1.15 1.12 -31.49
N LEU A 451 -0.60 2.07 -32.24
CA LEU A 451 0.85 2.22 -32.43
C LEU A 451 1.54 2.85 -31.22
N ASN A 452 0.87 3.78 -30.54
CA ASN A 452 1.43 4.51 -29.39
C ASN A 452 1.22 3.77 -28.05
N ASP A 453 0.40 2.71 -28.01
CA ASP A 453 0.15 1.95 -26.79
C ASP A 453 1.22 0.86 -26.55
N ASN A 454 2.14 1.16 -25.64
CA ASN A 454 3.22 0.28 -25.21
C ASN A 454 2.74 -0.90 -24.34
N LYS A 455 1.48 -0.92 -23.87
CA LYS A 455 0.93 -2.04 -23.09
C LYS A 455 0.50 -3.21 -23.98
N ILE A 456 0.33 -2.97 -25.28
CA ILE A 456 -0.08 -4.00 -26.24
C ILE A 456 1.16 -4.77 -26.72
N SER A 457 1.18 -6.08 -26.50
CA SER A 457 2.23 -6.96 -27.06
C SER A 457 2.24 -6.92 -28.60
N GLU A 458 3.41 -7.06 -29.23
CA GLU A 458 3.55 -7.01 -30.71
C GLU A 458 2.58 -7.94 -31.45
N ASP A 459 2.40 -9.18 -30.99
CA ASP A 459 1.46 -10.13 -31.60
C ASP A 459 0.02 -9.64 -31.54
N HIS A 460 -0.39 -9.07 -30.40
CA HIS A 460 -1.74 -8.51 -30.24
C HIS A 460 -1.90 -7.25 -31.08
N ARG A 461 -0.87 -6.40 -31.14
CA ARG A 461 -0.85 -5.17 -31.94
C ARG A 461 -1.07 -5.49 -33.41
N ARG A 462 -0.35 -6.48 -33.95
CA ARG A 462 -0.54 -6.97 -35.32
C ARG A 462 -2.00 -7.37 -35.57
N THR A 463 -2.61 -8.16 -34.69
CA THR A 463 -4.02 -8.57 -34.84
C THR A 463 -4.99 -7.39 -34.80
N ILE A 464 -4.79 -6.42 -33.90
CA ILE A 464 -5.62 -5.21 -33.84
C ILE A 464 -5.49 -4.42 -35.14
N LEU A 465 -4.26 -4.21 -35.64
CA LEU A 465 -4.01 -3.49 -36.89
C LEU A 465 -4.66 -4.20 -38.09
N GLN A 466 -4.56 -5.52 -38.19
CA GLN A 466 -5.26 -6.32 -39.21
C GLN A 466 -6.77 -6.11 -39.14
N THR A 467 -7.35 -6.11 -37.93
CA THR A 467 -8.78 -5.83 -37.73
C THR A 467 -9.16 -4.42 -38.15
N ILE A 468 -8.34 -3.41 -37.82
CA ILE A 468 -8.58 -2.02 -38.24
C ILE A 468 -8.59 -1.93 -39.78
N TRP A 469 -7.56 -2.47 -40.44
CA TRP A 469 -7.48 -2.44 -41.91
C TRP A 469 -8.61 -3.20 -42.59
N ARG A 470 -8.95 -4.41 -42.10
CA ARG A 470 -10.11 -5.15 -42.61
C ARG A 470 -11.37 -4.30 -42.53
N ARG A 471 -11.61 -3.61 -41.42
CA ARG A 471 -12.79 -2.75 -41.26
C ARG A 471 -12.71 -1.47 -42.09
N ILE A 472 -11.53 -0.89 -42.31
CA ILE A 472 -11.35 0.21 -43.26
C ILE A 472 -11.85 -0.23 -44.65
N TYR A 473 -11.36 -1.37 -45.14
CA TYR A 473 -11.77 -1.90 -46.45
C TYR A 473 -13.27 -2.20 -46.53
N LEU A 474 -13.87 -2.72 -45.47
CA LEU A 474 -15.30 -3.04 -45.45
C LEU A 474 -16.24 -1.83 -45.33
N ASN A 475 -15.74 -0.66 -44.93
CA ASN A 475 -16.57 0.55 -44.76
C ASN A 475 -16.55 1.48 -45.99
N ASP A 476 -15.68 1.23 -46.96
CA ASP A 476 -15.63 1.97 -48.21
C ASP A 476 -16.63 1.40 -49.24
N ASN A 477 -17.21 2.27 -50.07
CA ASN A 477 -18.10 1.86 -51.15
C ASN A 477 -17.31 1.66 -52.46
N TRP A 478 -16.80 0.45 -52.66
CA TRP A 478 -16.02 0.08 -53.84
C TRP A 478 -16.84 -0.07 -55.12
N GLU A 479 -18.16 -0.27 -55.02
CA GLU A 479 -19.03 -0.41 -56.18
C GLU A 479 -19.04 0.87 -57.04
N ILE A 480 -18.96 2.05 -56.41
CA ILE A 480 -18.90 3.35 -57.10
C ILE A 480 -17.67 3.42 -58.03
N LEU A 481 -16.61 2.67 -57.71
CA LEU A 481 -15.36 2.67 -58.46
C LEU A 481 -15.32 1.60 -59.57
N LEU A 482 -16.34 0.74 -59.71
CA LEU A 482 -16.38 -0.28 -60.76
C LEU A 482 -16.74 0.28 -62.14
N ASP A 483 -17.68 1.23 -62.23
CA ASP A 483 -18.10 1.82 -63.50
C ASP A 483 -17.29 3.08 -63.82
N THR A 484 -16.08 2.88 -64.33
CA THR A 484 -15.19 3.98 -64.75
C THR A 484 -15.46 4.49 -66.17
N SER A 485 -16.53 4.02 -66.83
CA SER A 485 -16.77 4.27 -68.26
C SER A 485 -16.99 5.75 -68.60
N ASN A 486 -17.38 6.57 -67.62
CA ASN A 486 -17.67 8.00 -67.76
C ASN A 486 -17.01 8.87 -66.66
N ILE A 487 -16.00 8.36 -65.94
CA ILE A 487 -15.34 9.07 -64.84
C ILE A 487 -13.97 9.55 -65.32
N SER A 488 -13.69 10.85 -65.15
CA SER A 488 -12.35 11.39 -65.44
C SER A 488 -11.31 10.97 -64.39
N ASP A 489 -10.02 11.00 -64.73
CA ASP A 489 -8.95 10.71 -63.76
C ASP A 489 -8.99 11.65 -62.54
N GLU A 490 -9.42 12.90 -62.72
CA GLU A 490 -9.60 13.86 -61.63
C GLU A 490 -10.73 13.46 -60.68
N GLU A 491 -11.85 12.98 -61.22
CA GLU A 491 -12.97 12.48 -60.43
C GLU A 491 -12.64 11.16 -59.74
N LEU A 492 -11.94 10.24 -60.42
CA LEU A 492 -11.43 9.01 -59.82
C LEU A 492 -10.50 9.32 -58.64
N ASN A 493 -9.56 10.25 -58.81
CA ASN A 493 -8.69 10.72 -57.74
C ASN A 493 -9.48 11.30 -56.58
N LYS A 494 -10.54 12.07 -56.85
CA LYS A 494 -11.41 12.64 -55.82
C LYS A 494 -12.14 11.55 -55.04
N HIS A 495 -12.67 10.53 -55.72
CA HIS A 495 -13.32 9.39 -55.07
C HIS A 495 -12.33 8.61 -54.20
N ILE A 496 -11.14 8.30 -54.71
CA ILE A 496 -10.10 7.60 -53.94
C ILE A 496 -9.68 8.44 -52.72
N LYS A 497 -9.50 9.75 -52.88
CA LYS A 497 -9.17 10.66 -51.76
C LYS A 497 -10.26 10.72 -50.69
N SER A 498 -11.51 10.41 -51.05
CA SER A 498 -12.62 10.35 -50.10
C SER A 498 -12.78 9.00 -49.39
N THR A 499 -12.01 7.98 -49.79
CA THR A 499 -12.04 6.66 -49.13
C THR A 499 -11.40 6.70 -47.75
N PHE A 500 -11.86 5.84 -46.85
CA PHE A 500 -11.25 5.65 -45.54
C PHE A 500 -9.80 5.14 -45.65
N VAL A 501 -9.48 4.35 -46.69
CA VAL A 501 -8.10 3.93 -46.99
C VAL A 501 -7.18 5.13 -47.17
N TYR A 502 -7.51 6.05 -48.07
CA TYR A 502 -6.66 7.21 -48.35
C TYR A 502 -6.54 8.13 -47.13
N VAL A 503 -7.67 8.42 -46.47
CA VAL A 503 -7.70 9.30 -45.29
C VAL A 503 -6.86 8.71 -44.14
N ALA A 504 -6.97 7.41 -43.88
CA ALA A 504 -6.16 6.73 -42.87
C ALA A 504 -4.67 6.80 -43.20
N LEU A 505 -4.28 6.48 -44.44
CA LEU A 505 -2.89 6.54 -44.88
C LEU A 505 -2.31 7.96 -44.78
N GLU A 506 -3.04 8.97 -45.24
CA GLU A 506 -2.58 10.36 -45.24
C GLU A 506 -2.36 10.89 -43.81
N ILE A 507 -3.33 10.68 -42.93
CA ILE A 507 -3.28 11.21 -41.56
C ILE A 507 -2.20 10.48 -40.75
N VAL A 508 -2.20 9.13 -40.77
CA VAL A 508 -1.26 8.34 -39.94
C VAL A 508 0.18 8.53 -40.39
N ASN A 509 0.45 8.59 -41.70
CA ASN A 509 1.81 8.83 -42.20
C ASN A 509 2.33 10.25 -41.86
N ARG A 510 1.45 11.23 -41.62
CA ARG A 510 1.86 12.57 -41.15
C ARG A 510 2.07 12.62 -39.64
N SER A 511 1.25 11.92 -38.87
CA SER A 511 1.27 11.98 -37.41
C SER A 511 2.29 11.04 -36.77
N VAL A 512 2.44 9.83 -37.33
CA VAL A 512 3.32 8.80 -36.78
C VAL A 512 4.65 8.89 -37.51
N THR A 513 5.63 9.52 -36.86
CA THR A 513 6.99 9.64 -37.40
C THR A 513 7.87 8.52 -36.86
N GLY A 514 8.79 8.02 -37.69
CA GLY A 514 9.77 7.00 -37.27
C GLY A 514 9.29 5.55 -37.28
N ILE A 515 8.00 5.28 -37.52
CA ILE A 515 7.48 3.91 -37.70
C ILE A 515 7.37 3.58 -39.19
N PRO A 516 8.11 2.58 -39.70
CA PRO A 516 8.01 2.14 -41.09
C PRO A 516 6.59 1.72 -41.49
N LEU A 517 6.19 2.01 -42.73
CA LEU A 517 4.84 1.74 -43.25
C LEU A 517 4.43 0.26 -43.10
N ASN A 518 5.35 -0.66 -43.38
CA ASN A 518 5.13 -2.11 -43.28
C ASN A 518 4.90 -2.63 -41.85
N GLN A 519 5.09 -1.81 -40.81
CA GLN A 519 4.77 -2.19 -39.43
C GLN A 519 3.31 -1.92 -39.07
N TRP A 520 2.62 -1.05 -39.82
CA TRP A 520 1.27 -0.61 -39.47
C TRP A 520 0.25 -0.66 -40.60
N PHE A 521 0.68 -0.69 -41.86
CA PHE A 521 -0.19 -0.88 -43.02
C PHE A 521 -0.25 -2.35 -43.42
N TYR A 522 -1.46 -2.89 -43.57
CA TYR A 522 -1.71 -4.25 -44.02
C TYR A 522 -2.53 -4.22 -45.32
N PRO A 523 -2.00 -4.74 -46.44
CA PRO A 523 -2.77 -4.86 -47.68
C PRO A 523 -3.99 -5.79 -47.48
N PRO A 524 -5.00 -5.75 -48.36
CA PRO A 524 -6.24 -6.53 -48.20
C PRO A 524 -5.99 -8.02 -47.92
N ALA A 525 -5.08 -8.66 -48.67
CA ALA A 525 -4.74 -10.07 -48.47
C ALA A 525 -4.08 -10.40 -47.11
N GLU A 526 -3.52 -9.41 -46.41
CA GLU A 526 -2.85 -9.58 -45.12
C GLU A 526 -3.71 -9.09 -43.93
N ALA A 527 -4.85 -8.44 -44.20
CA ALA A 527 -5.79 -7.97 -43.19
C ALA A 527 -6.76 -9.06 -42.67
N PHE A 528 -6.67 -10.27 -43.21
CA PHE A 528 -7.47 -11.40 -42.75
C PHE A 528 -7.21 -11.73 -41.27
N PHE A 529 -8.30 -11.96 -40.55
CA PHE A 529 -8.24 -12.54 -39.21
C PHE A 529 -7.65 -13.96 -39.29
N SER A 530 -6.63 -14.25 -38.49
CA SER A 530 -5.92 -15.54 -38.50
C SER A 530 -5.51 -16.04 -37.11
N SER A 531 -5.94 -15.36 -36.04
CA SER A 531 -5.52 -15.67 -34.68
C SER A 531 -6.18 -16.94 -34.14
N THR A 532 -5.46 -17.66 -33.27
CA THR A 532 -5.93 -18.91 -32.67
C THR A 532 -6.69 -18.70 -31.36
N ILE A 533 -7.40 -19.74 -30.92
CA ILE A 533 -8.11 -19.76 -29.62
C ILE A 533 -7.13 -19.50 -28.46
N GLU A 534 -5.93 -20.07 -28.51
CA GLU A 534 -4.90 -19.89 -27.48
C GLU A 534 -4.42 -18.44 -27.39
N GLN A 535 -4.28 -17.77 -28.53
CA GLN A 535 -3.92 -16.34 -28.58
C GLN A 535 -5.04 -15.48 -27.98
N PHE A 536 -6.30 -15.79 -28.30
CA PHE A 536 -7.44 -15.08 -27.73
C PHE A 536 -7.59 -15.30 -26.22
N HIS A 537 -7.36 -16.52 -25.72
CA HIS A 537 -7.33 -16.77 -24.28
C HIS A 537 -6.24 -15.97 -23.56
N LYS A 538 -5.09 -15.77 -24.20
CA LYS A 538 -4.01 -14.95 -23.65
C LYS A 538 -4.42 -13.48 -23.52
N TRP A 539 -5.15 -12.94 -24.49
CA TRP A 539 -5.56 -11.53 -24.51
C TRP A 539 -6.83 -11.25 -23.70
N PHE A 540 -7.74 -12.22 -23.62
CA PHE A 540 -9.02 -12.12 -22.93
C PHE A 540 -9.21 -13.26 -21.92
N PRO A 541 -8.42 -13.28 -20.82
CA PRO A 541 -8.43 -14.39 -19.86
C PRO A 541 -9.76 -14.56 -19.10
N LEU A 542 -10.63 -13.54 -19.13
CA LEU A 542 -11.93 -13.54 -18.46
C LEU A 542 -13.05 -14.14 -19.32
N LEU A 543 -12.82 -14.39 -20.61
CA LEU A 543 -13.82 -14.99 -21.50
C LEU A 543 -13.75 -16.52 -21.44
N SER A 544 -14.92 -17.16 -21.48
CA SER A 544 -14.98 -18.62 -21.62
C SER A 544 -14.53 -19.06 -23.02
N GLU A 545 -14.12 -20.32 -23.16
CA GLU A 545 -13.73 -20.88 -24.45
C GLU A 545 -14.88 -20.80 -25.48
N GLU A 546 -16.13 -20.98 -25.04
CA GLU A 546 -17.32 -20.83 -25.89
C GLU A 546 -17.50 -19.39 -26.38
N GLN A 547 -17.30 -18.40 -25.50
CA GLN A 547 -17.35 -16.99 -25.87
C GLN A 547 -16.24 -16.62 -26.87
N ILE A 548 -15.05 -17.18 -26.69
CA ILE A 548 -13.93 -16.97 -27.62
C ILE A 548 -14.22 -17.60 -28.99
N LYS A 549 -14.76 -18.82 -29.04
CA LYS A 549 -15.17 -19.45 -30.30
C LYS A 549 -16.20 -18.61 -31.04
N SER A 550 -17.23 -18.15 -30.35
CA SER A 550 -18.26 -17.28 -30.95
C SER A 550 -17.69 -15.94 -31.45
N LEU A 551 -16.72 -15.37 -30.73
CA LEU A 551 -16.02 -14.16 -31.16
C LEU A 551 -15.16 -14.39 -32.42
N ILE A 552 -14.45 -15.52 -32.48
CA ILE A 552 -13.68 -15.92 -33.66
C ILE A 552 -14.61 -16.10 -34.87
N GLU A 553 -15.76 -16.75 -34.70
CA GLU A 553 -16.76 -16.89 -35.77
C GLU A 553 -17.21 -15.54 -36.32
N ASP A 554 -17.43 -14.54 -35.45
CA ASP A 554 -17.79 -13.20 -35.88
C ASP A 554 -16.69 -12.49 -36.67
N TYR A 555 -15.42 -12.68 -36.31
CA TYR A 555 -14.29 -12.18 -37.10
C TYR A 555 -14.12 -12.91 -38.43
N LEU A 556 -14.39 -14.22 -38.48
CA LEU A 556 -14.35 -14.99 -39.73
C LEU A 556 -15.42 -14.54 -40.73
N LYS A 557 -16.59 -14.07 -40.27
CA LYS A 557 -17.58 -13.44 -41.16
C LYS A 557 -17.02 -12.20 -41.85
N GLU A 558 -16.26 -11.36 -41.14
CA GLU A 558 -15.59 -10.21 -41.75
C GLU A 558 -14.54 -10.63 -42.79
N ASN A 559 -13.90 -11.80 -42.63
CA ASN A 559 -12.99 -12.34 -43.63
C ASN A 559 -13.73 -12.74 -44.91
N ASP A 560 -14.90 -13.37 -44.78
CA ASP A 560 -15.73 -13.75 -45.92
C ASP A 560 -16.17 -12.51 -46.71
N ASP A 561 -16.58 -11.46 -46.01
CA ASP A 561 -16.93 -10.15 -46.60
C ASP A 561 -15.72 -9.53 -47.33
N LEU A 562 -14.54 -9.52 -46.69
CA LEU A 562 -13.33 -8.96 -47.28
C LEU A 562 -12.90 -9.72 -48.53
N LYS A 563 -12.99 -11.06 -48.50
CA LYS A 563 -12.70 -11.90 -49.64
C LYS A 563 -13.62 -11.59 -50.81
N HIS A 564 -14.92 -11.41 -50.53
CA HIS A 564 -15.88 -10.97 -51.55
C HIS A 564 -15.45 -9.63 -52.18
N TYR A 565 -14.95 -8.68 -51.40
CA TYR A 565 -14.52 -7.37 -51.90
C TYR A 565 -13.25 -7.45 -52.75
N ILE A 566 -12.29 -8.28 -52.35
CA ILE A 566 -11.08 -8.54 -53.13
C ILE A 566 -11.43 -9.14 -54.49
N ASP A 567 -12.26 -10.19 -54.50
CA ASP A 567 -12.57 -10.96 -55.70
C ASP A 567 -13.46 -10.19 -56.69
N ASN A 568 -14.41 -9.38 -56.19
CA ASN A 568 -15.45 -8.76 -57.03
C ASN A 568 -15.25 -7.26 -57.29
N TYR A 569 -14.50 -6.55 -56.42
CA TYR A 569 -14.31 -5.08 -56.55
C TYR A 569 -12.89 -4.66 -56.93
N HIS A 570 -12.00 -5.60 -57.25
CA HIS A 570 -10.59 -5.32 -57.56
C HIS A 570 -9.90 -4.44 -56.50
N LEU A 571 -10.23 -4.69 -55.23
CA LEU A 571 -9.83 -3.88 -54.09
C LEU A 571 -8.32 -3.59 -54.06
N ASP A 572 -7.48 -4.59 -54.30
CA ASP A 572 -6.02 -4.46 -54.29
C ASP A 572 -5.51 -3.35 -55.24
N LYS A 573 -6.14 -3.23 -56.41
CA LYS A 573 -5.76 -2.22 -57.41
C LYS A 573 -6.02 -0.80 -56.89
N TYR A 574 -7.16 -0.58 -56.23
CA TYR A 574 -7.51 0.74 -55.71
C TYR A 574 -6.69 1.11 -54.47
N VAL A 575 -6.35 0.13 -53.63
CA VAL A 575 -5.43 0.34 -52.51
C VAL A 575 -4.02 0.69 -53.02
N GLU A 576 -3.51 -0.01 -54.03
CA GLU A 576 -2.25 0.35 -54.69
C GLU A 576 -2.28 1.76 -55.30
N TYR A 577 -3.43 2.16 -55.85
CA TYR A 577 -3.61 3.49 -56.42
C TYR A 577 -3.59 4.57 -55.34
N ALA A 578 -4.25 4.34 -54.20
CA ALA A 578 -4.19 5.23 -53.04
C ALA A 578 -2.76 5.40 -52.49
N LEU A 579 -2.00 4.30 -52.39
CA LEU A 579 -0.57 4.33 -52.03
C LEU A 579 0.27 5.13 -53.03
N GLY A 580 -0.05 5.02 -54.33
CA GLY A 580 0.59 5.78 -55.39
C GLY A 580 0.33 7.28 -55.29
N LEU A 581 -0.91 7.69 -54.99
CA LEU A 581 -1.27 9.11 -54.82
C LEU A 581 -0.58 9.78 -53.63
N LEU A 582 -0.11 9.01 -52.65
CA LEU A 582 0.59 9.48 -51.45
C LEU A 582 2.11 9.28 -51.52
N ASP A 583 2.65 8.81 -52.65
CA ASP A 583 4.06 8.44 -52.82
C ASP A 583 4.56 7.44 -51.75
N LEU A 584 3.67 6.57 -51.27
CA LEU A 584 3.97 5.57 -50.26
C LEU A 584 4.39 4.22 -50.84
N LYS A 585 4.17 4.01 -52.15
CA LYS A 585 4.47 2.75 -52.83
C LYS A 585 5.96 2.34 -52.71
N SER A 586 6.88 3.31 -52.71
CA SER A 586 8.32 3.04 -52.53
C SER A 586 8.75 2.80 -51.08
N LYS A 587 7.88 3.10 -50.09
CA LYS A 587 8.15 2.91 -48.66
C LYS A 587 7.65 1.56 -48.12
N PHE A 588 6.94 0.79 -48.94
CA PHE A 588 6.42 -0.54 -48.61
C PHE A 588 7.40 -1.67 -48.96
N GLY A 589 8.41 -1.38 -49.80
CA GLY A 589 9.38 -2.36 -50.33
C GLY A 589 10.55 -2.68 -49.41
#